data_AF-A0A1Q6RP58-F1
#
_entry.id   AF-A0A1Q6RP58-F1
#
_cell.length_a   1.000
_cell.length_b   1.000
_cell.length_c   1.000
_cell.angle_alpha   90.00
_cell.angle_beta   90.00
_cell.angle_gamma   90.00
#
_symmetry.space_group_name_H-M   'P 1'
#
loop_
_entity.id
_entity.type
_entity.pdbx_description
1 polymer ?
#
loop_
_entity_poly.entity_id
_entity_poly.type
_entity_poly.pdbx_seq_one_letter_code
_entity_poly.pdbx_strand_id
1 'polypeptide(L)'
;MKRKENKIKTIFFMLLTICMMTVLMHDSVSASNVRLNRTQVQIVRGDTYRLYVKGTTAKVKWYSSNAKIATVSNGKVTAKKKGTAVIYAKVNGKKYACKVTVVTQQRAYIDTLQRQINIQRRRYGFNSYDRNPLLQRAAQKRAKELAEKFSHARPNGYSWASAISMRYNFKKASELTARYYTDPQEVVDAWMSRASTKAKIISKRYNEIGVGVYLDEDGFLYYAVIVAVRK
;
A
#
# COMPACT_ATOMS: atom_id res chain seq x y z
N MET A 1 26.15 -33.27 -75.01
CA MET A 1 26.95 -32.86 -73.84
C MET A 1 26.49 -31.58 -73.11
N LYS A 2 25.57 -30.74 -73.65
CA LYS A 2 25.18 -29.43 -73.07
C LYS A 2 24.11 -29.42 -71.96
N ARG A 3 23.49 -30.54 -71.61
CA ARG A 3 22.30 -30.57 -70.71
C ARG A 3 22.60 -30.84 -69.23
N LYS A 4 23.78 -31.40 -68.91
CA LYS A 4 24.22 -31.65 -67.52
C LYS A 4 24.91 -30.44 -66.87
N GLU A 5 25.62 -29.61 -67.65
CA GLU A 5 26.29 -28.40 -67.14
C GLU A 5 25.31 -27.32 -66.65
N ASN A 6 24.13 -27.19 -67.28
CA ASN A 6 23.14 -26.20 -66.87
C ASN A 6 22.45 -26.53 -65.54
N LYS A 7 22.28 -27.81 -65.19
CA LYS A 7 21.67 -28.20 -63.90
C LYS A 7 22.61 -27.91 -62.71
N ILE A 8 23.93 -28.01 -62.90
CA ILE A 8 24.91 -27.77 -61.84
C ILE A 8 25.05 -26.26 -61.57
N LYS A 9 25.00 -25.41 -62.61
CA LYS A 9 25.01 -23.94 -62.45
C LYS A 9 23.74 -23.41 -61.77
N THR A 10 22.57 -24.02 -62.00
CA THR A 10 21.33 -23.62 -61.32
C THR A 10 21.30 -24.04 -59.84
N ILE A 11 21.88 -25.19 -59.48
CA ILE A 11 21.93 -25.65 -58.07
C ILE A 11 22.95 -24.82 -57.27
N PHE A 12 24.06 -24.39 -57.88
CA PHE A 12 25.07 -23.56 -57.21
C PHE A 12 24.58 -22.13 -56.95
N PHE A 13 23.71 -21.59 -57.84
CA PHE A 13 23.10 -20.28 -57.65
C PHE A 13 21.96 -20.28 -56.62
N MET A 14 21.37 -21.45 -56.34
CA MET A 14 20.31 -21.60 -55.35
C MET A 14 20.83 -21.79 -53.91
N LEU A 15 22.13 -22.12 -53.74
CA LEU A 15 22.78 -22.29 -52.44
C LEU A 15 23.53 -21.03 -51.95
N LEU A 16 23.91 -20.10 -52.84
CA LEU A 16 24.58 -18.86 -52.46
C LEU A 16 23.59 -17.77 -51.99
N THR A 17 22.32 -17.86 -52.36
CA THR A 17 21.25 -16.97 -51.89
C THR A 17 20.70 -17.35 -50.51
N ILE A 18 21.14 -18.47 -49.93
CA ILE A 18 20.76 -18.91 -48.58
C ILE A 18 21.69 -18.30 -47.50
N CYS A 19 22.86 -17.77 -47.88
CA CYS A 19 23.89 -17.29 -46.93
C CYS A 19 23.96 -15.75 -46.76
N MET A 20 23.17 -14.96 -47.50
CA MET A 20 23.17 -13.49 -47.41
C MET A 20 21.76 -12.90 -47.11
N MET A 21 20.93 -13.71 -46.46
CA MET A 21 19.68 -13.29 -45.82
C MET A 21 19.75 -13.57 -44.30
N THR A 22 20.92 -13.34 -43.70
CA THR A 22 21.05 -13.01 -42.27
C THR A 22 20.75 -11.53 -42.02
N VAL A 23 19.94 -10.90 -42.88
CA VAL A 23 19.28 -9.64 -42.55
C VAL A 23 18.25 -9.98 -41.49
N LEU A 24 18.70 -9.80 -40.25
CA LEU A 24 17.91 -9.34 -39.12
C LEU A 24 16.47 -9.85 -39.21
N MET A 25 16.23 -11.06 -38.69
CA MET A 25 14.98 -11.25 -37.97
C MET A 25 15.00 -10.17 -36.87
N HIS A 26 14.50 -8.98 -37.22
CA HIS A 26 13.88 -8.13 -36.24
C HIS A 26 12.74 -9.01 -35.75
N ASP A 27 13.01 -9.74 -34.66
CA ASP A 27 11.98 -10.09 -33.73
C ASP A 27 11.35 -8.75 -33.35
N SER A 28 10.37 -8.31 -34.13
CA SER A 28 9.35 -7.41 -33.64
C SER A 28 8.64 -8.23 -32.58
N VAL A 29 9.25 -8.26 -31.39
CA VAL A 29 8.62 -8.71 -30.17
C VAL A 29 7.32 -7.93 -30.14
N SER A 30 6.25 -8.64 -30.50
CA SER A 30 4.87 -8.23 -30.28
C SER A 30 4.86 -7.47 -28.97
N ALA A 31 4.36 -6.24 -28.97
CA ALA A 31 4.39 -5.33 -27.84
C ALA A 31 3.76 -6.01 -26.63
N SER A 32 4.58 -6.79 -25.92
CA SER A 32 4.17 -7.46 -24.72
C SER A 32 3.89 -6.32 -23.77
N ASN A 33 2.76 -6.39 -23.07
CA ASN A 33 2.38 -5.40 -22.08
C ASN A 33 3.30 -5.52 -20.86
N VAL A 34 4.60 -5.25 -21.07
CA VAL A 34 5.66 -5.30 -20.08
C VAL A 34 5.31 -4.30 -19.00
N ARG A 35 5.12 -4.80 -17.79
CA ARG A 35 4.69 -3.97 -16.66
C ARG A 35 5.13 -4.56 -15.34
N LEU A 36 5.29 -3.71 -14.34
CA LEU A 36 5.48 -4.18 -12.97
C LEU A 36 4.17 -4.77 -12.42
N ASN A 37 4.30 -5.75 -11.52
CA ASN A 37 3.16 -6.25 -10.75
C ASN A 37 2.46 -5.17 -9.91
N ARG A 38 3.20 -4.13 -9.51
CA ARG A 38 2.71 -2.93 -8.82
C ARG A 38 3.49 -1.70 -9.24
N THR A 39 2.80 -0.56 -9.31
CA THR A 39 3.39 0.77 -9.53
C THR A 39 3.50 1.58 -8.23
N GLN A 40 2.86 1.13 -7.16
CA GLN A 40 3.02 1.68 -5.81
C GLN A 40 2.81 0.59 -4.76
N VAL A 41 3.62 0.63 -3.70
CA VAL A 41 3.50 -0.24 -2.52
C VAL A 41 3.82 0.54 -1.23
N GLN A 42 3.15 0.17 -0.15
CA GLN A 42 3.50 0.57 1.21
C GLN A 42 4.12 -0.65 1.91
N ILE A 43 5.28 -0.47 2.55
CA ILE A 43 6.02 -1.56 3.21
C ILE A 43 6.40 -1.08 4.61
N VAL A 44 6.28 -1.95 5.62
CA VAL A 44 6.73 -1.63 6.98
C VAL A 44 8.26 -1.67 7.02
N ARG A 45 8.89 -0.76 7.76
CA ARG A 45 10.34 -0.77 7.98
C ARG A 45 10.80 -2.15 8.49
N GLY A 46 11.80 -2.73 7.84
CA GLY A 46 12.31 -4.08 8.13
C GLY A 46 11.78 -5.13 7.16
N ASP A 47 10.57 -4.94 6.64
CA ASP A 47 9.92 -5.91 5.75
C ASP A 47 10.48 -5.84 4.33
N THR A 48 10.09 -6.86 3.55
CA THR A 48 10.44 -6.98 2.14
C THR A 48 9.23 -7.16 1.26
N TYR A 49 9.36 -6.78 -0.02
CA TYR A 49 8.32 -6.96 -1.03
C TYR A 49 8.93 -7.43 -2.35
N ARG A 50 8.29 -8.39 -3.03
CA ARG A 50 8.75 -8.91 -4.32
C ARG A 50 8.10 -8.13 -5.46
N LEU A 51 8.87 -7.27 -6.12
CA LEU A 51 8.54 -6.75 -7.44
C LEU A 51 9.01 -7.72 -8.52
N TYR A 52 8.20 -7.83 -9.57
CA TYR A 52 8.56 -8.57 -10.77
C TYR A 52 7.92 -7.92 -11.99
N VAL A 53 8.54 -8.11 -13.15
CA VAL A 53 8.06 -7.59 -14.44
C VAL A 53 7.29 -8.71 -15.14
N LYS A 54 6.05 -8.44 -15.51
CA LYS A 54 5.21 -9.33 -16.32
C LYS A 54 5.48 -9.09 -17.81
N GLY A 55 5.27 -10.12 -18.64
CA GLY A 55 5.31 -9.98 -20.10
C GLY A 55 6.72 -9.91 -20.70
N THR A 56 7.75 -10.35 -19.99
CA THR A 56 9.12 -10.40 -20.51
C THR A 56 9.89 -11.57 -19.91
N THR A 57 10.76 -12.17 -20.71
CA THR A 57 11.79 -13.14 -20.29
C THR A 57 13.18 -12.50 -20.21
N ALA A 58 13.30 -11.24 -20.65
CA ALA A 58 14.57 -10.54 -20.68
C ALA A 58 15.08 -10.21 -19.27
N LYS A 59 16.41 -10.11 -19.15
CA LYS A 59 17.07 -9.77 -17.89
C LYS A 59 16.64 -8.38 -17.40
N VAL A 60 16.14 -8.32 -16.17
CA VAL A 60 15.70 -7.08 -15.52
C VAL A 60 16.83 -6.50 -14.67
N LYS A 61 17.23 -5.25 -14.94
CA LYS A 61 18.17 -4.50 -14.09
C LYS A 61 17.38 -3.68 -13.07
N TRP A 62 17.69 -3.83 -11.78
CA TRP A 62 16.98 -3.15 -10.69
C TRP A 62 17.85 -2.10 -10.03
N TYR A 63 17.25 -0.96 -9.66
CA TYR A 63 17.91 0.05 -8.84
C TYR A 63 16.89 0.91 -8.07
N SER A 64 17.37 1.60 -7.04
CA SER A 64 16.56 2.47 -6.18
C SER A 64 16.94 3.93 -6.37
N SER A 65 15.96 4.84 -6.32
CA SER A 65 16.21 6.28 -6.27
C SER A 65 16.84 6.73 -4.95
N ASN A 66 16.66 5.96 -3.88
CA ASN A 66 17.24 6.25 -2.56
C ASN A 66 17.41 4.96 -1.74
N ALA A 67 18.62 4.41 -1.79
CA ALA A 67 18.98 3.18 -1.08
C ALA A 67 18.95 3.32 0.46
N LYS A 68 18.96 4.53 1.03
CA LYS A 68 18.78 4.75 2.47
C LYS A 68 17.33 4.50 2.91
N ILE A 69 16.37 4.67 2.00
CA ILE A 69 14.94 4.46 2.26
C ILE A 69 14.55 3.03 1.91
N ALA A 70 14.87 2.57 0.69
CA ALA A 70 14.60 1.20 0.26
C ALA A 70 15.68 0.71 -0.72
N THR A 71 16.16 -0.52 -0.53
CA THR A 71 17.05 -1.20 -1.47
C THR A 71 16.29 -2.21 -2.31
N VAL A 72 16.86 -2.62 -3.44
CA VAL A 72 16.33 -3.70 -4.27
C VAL A 72 17.46 -4.59 -4.76
N SER A 73 17.27 -5.90 -4.68
CA SER A 73 18.13 -6.90 -5.31
C SER A 73 17.28 -7.98 -5.95
N ASN A 74 17.46 -8.22 -7.25
CA ASN A 74 16.68 -9.20 -8.02
C ASN A 74 15.16 -9.09 -7.81
N GLY A 75 14.64 -7.85 -7.76
CA GLY A 75 13.22 -7.57 -7.51
C GLY A 75 12.77 -7.69 -6.05
N LYS A 76 13.60 -8.20 -5.12
CA LYS A 76 13.33 -8.15 -3.68
C LYS A 76 13.65 -6.76 -3.15
N VAL A 77 12.61 -6.00 -2.81
CA VAL A 77 12.69 -4.69 -2.18
C VAL A 77 12.80 -4.86 -0.66
N THR A 78 13.75 -4.18 -0.02
CA THR A 78 13.90 -4.16 1.45
C THR A 78 13.69 -2.76 1.97
N ALA A 79 12.75 -2.58 2.90
CA ALA A 79 12.40 -1.30 3.50
C ALA A 79 13.35 -0.95 4.67
N LYS A 80 14.12 0.13 4.55
CA LYS A 80 15.16 0.48 5.53
C LYS A 80 14.78 1.64 6.45
N LYS A 81 14.31 2.75 5.88
CA LYS A 81 13.98 3.96 6.65
C LYS A 81 12.66 4.54 6.18
N LYS A 82 11.86 5.03 7.13
CA LYS A 82 10.61 5.76 6.84
C LYS A 82 10.87 6.85 5.79
N GLY A 83 10.07 6.87 4.74
CA GLY A 83 10.26 7.77 3.60
C GLY A 83 9.66 7.21 2.32
N THR A 84 9.94 7.87 1.20
CA THR A 84 9.55 7.38 -0.12
C THR A 84 10.78 7.24 -1.02
N ALA A 85 10.87 6.12 -1.73
CA ALA A 85 11.83 5.87 -2.79
C ALA A 85 11.10 5.32 -4.01
N VAL A 86 11.68 5.49 -5.19
CA VAL A 86 11.20 4.85 -6.41
C VAL A 86 12.14 3.70 -6.76
N ILE A 87 11.57 2.50 -6.88
CA ILE A 87 12.28 1.33 -7.39
C ILE A 87 12.06 1.25 -8.88
N TYR A 88 13.15 1.15 -9.63
CA TYR A 88 13.14 1.06 -11.08
C TYR A 88 13.53 -0.35 -11.54
N ALA A 89 12.78 -0.87 -12.49
CA ALA A 89 13.14 -2.03 -13.30
C ALA A 89 13.46 -1.56 -14.72
N LYS A 90 14.65 -1.88 -15.22
CA LYS A 90 15.07 -1.59 -16.60
C LYS A 90 15.10 -2.88 -17.40
N VAL A 91 14.31 -2.92 -18.48
CA VAL A 91 14.20 -4.05 -19.42
C VAL A 91 14.38 -3.51 -20.83
N ASN A 92 15.34 -4.03 -21.59
CA ASN A 92 15.64 -3.61 -22.97
C ASN A 92 15.70 -2.08 -23.13
N GLY A 93 16.40 -1.38 -22.23
CA GLY A 93 16.50 0.09 -22.28
C GLY A 93 15.34 0.84 -21.61
N LYS A 94 14.13 0.29 -21.58
CA LYS A 94 12.93 0.92 -21.02
C LYS A 94 12.85 0.77 -19.49
N LYS A 95 12.44 1.85 -18.80
CA LYS A 95 12.31 1.91 -17.34
C LYS A 95 10.85 1.77 -16.90
N TYR A 96 10.63 0.99 -15.84
CA TYR A 96 9.36 0.86 -15.13
C TYR A 96 9.57 1.27 -13.67
N ALA A 97 8.64 2.03 -13.11
CA ALA A 97 8.78 2.61 -11.79
C ALA A 97 7.73 2.07 -10.82
N CYS A 98 8.16 1.79 -9.58
CA CYS A 98 7.30 1.53 -8.44
C CYS A 98 7.61 2.51 -7.30
N LYS A 99 6.63 3.30 -6.89
CA LYS A 99 6.72 4.15 -5.70
C LYS A 99 6.63 3.29 -4.44
N VAL A 100 7.70 3.24 -3.68
CA VAL A 100 7.78 2.53 -2.41
C VAL A 100 7.70 3.54 -1.28
N THR A 101 6.65 3.45 -0.46
CA THR A 101 6.52 4.23 0.77
C THR A 101 6.80 3.33 1.97
N VAL A 102 7.88 3.62 2.68
CA VAL A 102 8.27 2.92 3.90
C VAL A 102 7.60 3.59 5.09
N VAL A 103 6.87 2.81 5.89
CA VAL A 103 6.11 3.28 7.06
C VAL A 103 6.52 2.55 8.34
N THR A 104 6.07 3.05 9.48
CA THR A 104 6.18 2.33 10.75
C THR A 104 5.05 1.30 10.89
N GLN A 105 5.23 0.30 11.76
CA GLN A 105 4.18 -0.67 12.11
C GLN A 105 2.89 0.03 12.55
N GLN A 106 3.01 0.99 13.48
CA GLN A 106 1.91 1.82 13.96
C GLN A 106 1.14 2.49 12.81
N ARG A 107 1.86 3.07 11.83
CA ARG A 107 1.20 3.71 10.69
C ARG A 107 0.48 2.69 9.80
N ALA A 108 1.06 1.51 9.59
CA ALA A 108 0.38 0.44 8.86
C ALA A 108 -0.90 -0.01 9.57
N TYR A 109 -0.89 -0.12 10.91
CA TYR A 109 -2.10 -0.44 11.69
C TYR A 109 -3.17 0.63 11.60
N ILE A 110 -2.81 1.91 11.69
CA ILE A 110 -3.74 3.03 11.48
C ILE A 110 -4.40 2.96 10.10
N ASP A 111 -3.60 2.75 9.05
CA ASP A 111 -4.10 2.67 7.67
C ASP A 111 -5.00 1.45 7.45
N THR A 112 -4.65 0.29 8.03
CA THR A 112 -5.47 -0.93 7.96
C THR A 112 -6.77 -0.78 8.73
N LEU A 113 -6.73 -0.27 9.96
CA LEU A 113 -7.93 -0.08 10.79
C LEU A 113 -8.95 0.84 10.10
N GLN A 114 -8.50 1.99 9.58
CA GLN A 114 -9.38 2.89 8.81
C GLN A 114 -9.93 2.22 7.55
N ARG A 115 -9.09 1.47 6.82
CA ARG A 115 -9.51 0.77 5.61
C ARG A 115 -10.61 -0.25 5.91
N GLN A 116 -10.46 -1.03 6.98
CA GLN A 116 -11.43 -2.06 7.37
C GLN A 116 -12.74 -1.46 7.85
N ILE A 117 -12.71 -0.38 8.63
CA ILE A 117 -13.91 0.40 8.97
C ILE A 117 -14.65 0.84 7.69
N ASN A 118 -13.93 1.38 6.71
CA ASN A 118 -14.54 1.83 5.46
C ASN A 118 -15.02 0.67 4.57
N ILE A 119 -14.39 -0.50 4.64
CA ILE A 119 -14.89 -1.73 3.99
C ILE A 119 -16.24 -2.12 4.60
N GLN A 120 -16.34 -2.15 5.94
CA GLN A 120 -17.61 -2.43 6.61
C GLN A 120 -18.68 -1.42 6.21
N ARG A 121 -18.37 -0.11 6.24
CA ARG A 121 -19.33 0.92 5.80
C ARG A 121 -19.88 0.68 4.40
N ARG A 122 -19.00 0.40 3.43
CA ARG A 122 -19.41 0.10 2.05
C ARG A 122 -20.24 -1.18 1.94
N ARG A 123 -19.91 -2.23 2.71
CA ARG A 123 -20.71 -3.47 2.75
C ARG A 123 -22.16 -3.23 3.20
N TYR A 124 -22.39 -2.23 4.04
CA TYR A 124 -23.73 -1.83 4.49
C TYR A 124 -24.31 -0.65 3.67
N GLY A 125 -23.75 -0.32 2.51
CA GLY A 125 -24.29 0.71 1.62
C GLY A 125 -24.00 2.17 2.04
N PHE A 126 -23.01 2.40 2.90
CA PHE A 126 -22.61 3.75 3.32
C PHE A 126 -21.32 4.21 2.65
N ASN A 127 -21.20 5.53 2.44
CA ASN A 127 -19.97 6.16 1.97
C ASN A 127 -18.82 5.94 2.97
N SER A 128 -17.60 5.85 2.44
CA SER A 128 -16.39 5.80 3.27
C SER A 128 -16.26 7.08 4.11
N TYR A 129 -15.72 6.97 5.32
CA TYR A 129 -15.30 8.15 6.08
C TYR A 129 -14.02 8.75 5.49
N ASP A 130 -14.01 10.07 5.38
CA ASP A 130 -12.87 10.86 4.93
C ASP A 130 -11.87 11.04 6.07
N ARG A 131 -10.58 10.87 5.76
CA ARG A 131 -9.52 11.08 6.76
C ARG A 131 -9.42 12.56 7.09
N ASN A 132 -9.60 12.92 8.35
CA ASN A 132 -9.37 14.28 8.81
C ASN A 132 -8.07 14.38 9.65
N PRO A 133 -7.08 15.20 9.25
CA PRO A 133 -5.81 15.33 9.98
C PRO A 133 -5.94 15.83 11.42
N LEU A 134 -6.98 16.61 11.75
CA LEU A 134 -7.24 17.09 13.10
C LEU A 134 -7.76 15.96 13.99
N LEU A 135 -8.76 15.22 13.49
CA LEU A 135 -9.27 14.02 14.17
C LEU A 135 -8.18 12.96 14.31
N GLN A 136 -7.30 12.82 13.32
CA GLN A 136 -6.17 11.89 13.35
C GLN A 136 -5.22 12.23 14.51
N ARG A 137 -4.90 13.51 14.71
CA ARG A 137 -4.07 13.94 15.86
C ARG A 137 -4.78 13.71 17.19
N ALA A 138 -6.07 14.04 17.27
CA ALA A 138 -6.87 13.80 18.47
C ALA A 138 -6.93 12.31 18.82
N ALA A 139 -7.23 11.45 17.84
CA ALA A 139 -7.29 10.01 18.02
C ALA A 139 -5.93 9.42 18.41
N GLN A 140 -4.83 9.88 17.82
CA GLN A 140 -3.49 9.44 18.23
C GLN A 140 -3.16 9.84 19.67
N LYS A 141 -3.52 11.06 20.09
CA LYS A 141 -3.39 11.50 21.47
C LYS A 141 -4.21 10.61 22.40
N ARG A 142 -5.46 10.32 22.03
CA ARG A 142 -6.34 9.42 22.77
C ARG A 142 -5.77 8.01 22.89
N ALA A 143 -5.22 7.43 21.82
CA ALA A 143 -4.60 6.11 21.88
C ALA A 143 -3.45 6.05 22.90
N LYS A 144 -2.63 7.09 23.00
CA LYS A 144 -1.57 7.19 24.03
C LYS A 144 -2.17 7.32 25.44
N GLU A 145 -3.12 8.23 25.62
CA GLU A 145 -3.80 8.44 26.91
C GLU A 145 -4.55 7.19 27.41
N LEU A 146 -5.02 6.32 26.51
CA LEU A 146 -5.66 5.04 26.85
C LEU A 146 -4.70 4.01 27.45
N ALA A 147 -3.40 4.13 27.15
CA ALA A 147 -2.36 3.30 27.77
C ALA A 147 -2.12 3.71 29.23
N GLU A 148 -2.21 5.02 29.52
CA GLU A 148 -2.13 5.53 30.90
C GLU A 148 -3.42 5.22 31.69
N LYS A 149 -4.58 5.40 31.03
CA LYS A 149 -5.91 5.20 31.63
C LYS A 149 -6.92 4.78 30.57
N PHE A 150 -7.30 3.50 30.56
CA PHE A 150 -8.30 2.98 29.63
C PHE A 150 -9.73 3.42 30.01
N SER A 151 -10.07 4.67 29.67
CA SER A 151 -11.35 5.30 29.97
C SER A 151 -11.74 6.31 28.87
N HIS A 152 -13.04 6.59 28.76
CA HIS A 152 -13.56 7.72 27.98
C HIS A 152 -13.26 9.08 28.64
N ALA A 153 -12.92 9.10 29.92
CA ALA A 153 -12.29 10.26 30.55
C ALA A 153 -10.78 10.23 30.27
N ARG A 154 -10.23 11.38 29.88
CA ARG A 154 -8.80 11.56 29.68
C ARG A 154 -8.08 11.58 31.04
N PRO A 155 -6.76 11.30 31.09
CA PRO A 155 -5.99 11.34 32.34
C PRO A 155 -6.09 12.67 33.10
N ASN A 156 -6.25 13.78 32.37
CA ASN A 156 -6.45 15.11 32.94
C ASN A 156 -7.88 15.39 33.45
N GLY A 157 -8.75 14.38 33.55
CA GLY A 157 -10.12 14.50 34.06
C GLY A 157 -11.17 14.95 33.05
N TYR A 158 -10.77 15.51 31.91
CA TYR A 158 -11.71 15.98 30.88
C TYR A 158 -12.25 14.84 30.01
N SER A 159 -13.42 15.03 29.39
CA SER A 159 -13.97 14.07 28.41
C SER A 159 -13.05 13.87 27.20
N TRP A 160 -13.05 12.67 26.59
CA TRP A 160 -12.37 12.36 25.34
C TRP A 160 -12.61 13.41 24.24
N ALA A 161 -13.81 13.99 24.17
CA ALA A 161 -14.17 14.97 23.16
C ALA A 161 -13.31 16.24 23.24
N SER A 162 -12.75 16.56 24.41
CA SER A 162 -11.80 17.66 24.59
C SER A 162 -10.47 17.45 23.86
N ALA A 163 -10.15 16.22 23.43
CA ALA A 163 -8.99 15.97 22.57
C ALA A 163 -9.18 16.53 21.14
N ILE A 164 -10.43 16.75 20.71
CA ILE A 164 -10.81 17.28 19.40
C ILE A 164 -10.84 18.82 19.41
N SER A 165 -11.22 19.41 20.55
CA SER A 165 -11.77 20.76 20.63
C SER A 165 -10.79 21.91 20.42
N MET A 166 -9.47 21.67 20.43
CA MET A 166 -8.53 22.77 20.23
C MET A 166 -8.51 23.31 18.79
N ARG A 167 -8.98 22.55 17.78
CA ARG A 167 -8.93 22.96 16.36
C ARG A 167 -10.05 22.44 15.45
N TYR A 168 -10.94 21.56 15.94
CA TYR A 168 -12.01 20.97 15.13
C TYR A 168 -13.38 21.19 15.81
N ASN A 169 -14.21 22.05 15.20
CA ASN A 169 -15.56 22.33 15.66
C ASN A 169 -16.53 21.31 15.04
N PHE A 170 -17.13 20.46 15.86
CA PHE A 170 -17.95 19.34 15.42
C PHE A 170 -19.42 19.52 15.79
N LYS A 171 -20.34 19.10 14.91
CA LYS A 171 -21.77 19.02 15.22
C LYS A 171 -22.09 17.76 15.99
N LYS A 172 -21.47 16.64 15.61
CA LYS A 172 -21.57 15.34 16.28
C LYS A 172 -20.23 14.62 16.19
N ALA A 173 -19.85 13.92 17.26
CA ALA A 173 -18.67 13.06 17.28
C ALA A 173 -18.94 11.80 18.11
N SER A 174 -18.15 10.75 17.91
CA SER A 174 -18.12 9.57 18.79
C SER A 174 -16.72 8.98 18.86
N GLU A 175 -16.42 8.34 19.99
CA GLU A 175 -15.20 7.57 20.20
C GLU A 175 -15.52 6.06 20.20
N LEU A 176 -14.64 5.29 19.58
CA LEU A 176 -14.51 3.85 19.76
C LEU A 176 -13.10 3.55 20.27
N THR A 177 -12.98 2.67 21.26
CA THR A 177 -11.71 2.30 21.87
C THR A 177 -11.57 0.77 21.95
N ALA A 178 -10.34 0.29 21.89
CA ALA A 178 -9.99 -1.10 22.08
C ALA A 178 -8.54 -1.17 22.62
N ARG A 179 -8.18 -2.30 23.23
CA ARG A 179 -6.81 -2.56 23.71
C ARG A 179 -6.49 -4.04 23.61
N TYR A 180 -5.20 -4.38 23.60
CA TYR A 180 -4.64 -5.73 23.65
C TYR A 180 -4.87 -6.62 22.42
N TYR A 181 -5.54 -6.13 21.38
CA TYR A 181 -5.58 -6.79 20.08
C TYR A 181 -4.27 -6.59 19.33
N THR A 182 -3.80 -7.63 18.65
CA THR A 182 -2.57 -7.59 17.84
C THR A 182 -2.85 -7.31 16.36
N ASP A 183 -4.07 -7.59 15.89
CA ASP A 183 -4.52 -7.33 14.52
C ASP A 183 -5.66 -6.28 14.49
N PRO A 184 -5.49 -5.16 13.75
CA PRO A 184 -6.56 -4.21 13.47
C PRO A 184 -7.86 -4.81 12.89
N GLN A 185 -7.80 -5.94 12.18
CA GLN A 185 -8.99 -6.61 11.65
C GLN A 185 -9.86 -7.14 12.80
N GLU A 186 -9.26 -7.81 13.78
CA GLU A 186 -9.95 -8.33 14.96
C GLU A 186 -10.64 -7.22 15.76
N VAL A 187 -10.01 -6.04 15.85
CA VAL A 187 -10.61 -4.86 16.48
C VAL A 187 -11.92 -4.46 15.77
N VAL A 188 -11.91 -4.43 14.43
CA VAL A 188 -13.11 -4.08 13.66
C VAL A 188 -14.19 -5.14 13.81
N ASP A 189 -13.83 -6.41 13.78
CA ASP A 189 -14.78 -7.52 13.92
C ASP A 189 -15.43 -7.50 15.32
N ALA A 190 -14.64 -7.25 16.37
CA ALA A 190 -15.14 -7.07 17.74
C ALA A 190 -16.08 -5.85 17.87
N TRP A 191 -15.81 -4.74 17.18
CA TRP A 191 -16.72 -3.61 17.17
C TRP A 191 -17.98 -3.85 16.33
N MET A 192 -17.90 -4.65 15.27
CA MET A 192 -19.05 -4.96 14.41
C MET A 192 -19.98 -6.01 15.03
N SER A 193 -19.49 -6.85 15.96
CA SER A 193 -20.31 -7.85 16.67
C SER A 193 -21.22 -7.24 17.75
N ARG A 194 -20.91 -6.04 18.25
CA ARG A 194 -21.69 -5.36 19.30
C ARG A 194 -22.58 -4.27 18.70
N ALA A 195 -23.88 -4.31 18.99
CA ALA A 195 -24.86 -3.38 18.45
C ALA A 195 -24.49 -1.90 18.64
N SER A 196 -23.99 -1.54 19.83
CA SER A 196 -23.66 -0.14 20.18
C SER A 196 -22.46 0.42 19.40
N THR A 197 -21.40 -0.36 19.19
CA THR A 197 -20.22 0.08 18.41
C THR A 197 -20.49 -0.01 16.91
N LYS A 198 -21.19 -1.06 16.46
CA LYS A 198 -21.65 -1.19 15.07
C LYS A 198 -22.44 0.05 14.64
N ALA A 199 -23.42 0.49 15.44
CA ALA A 199 -24.24 1.66 15.14
C ALA A 199 -23.44 2.97 14.94
N LYS A 200 -22.24 3.09 15.55
CA LYS A 200 -21.32 4.21 15.33
C LYS A 200 -20.56 4.08 14.00
N ILE A 201 -20.11 2.87 13.66
CA ILE A 201 -19.38 2.58 12.41
C ILE A 201 -20.27 2.80 11.19
N ILE A 202 -21.50 2.28 11.20
CA ILE A 202 -22.45 2.38 10.08
C ILE A 202 -23.44 3.55 10.22
N SER A 203 -23.02 4.63 10.89
CA SER A 203 -23.85 5.83 11.04
C SER A 203 -23.77 6.76 9.84
N LYS A 204 -24.91 7.35 9.43
CA LYS A 204 -24.94 8.52 8.52
C LYS A 204 -24.65 9.84 9.24
N ARG A 205 -24.50 9.83 10.58
CA ARG A 205 -24.30 11.04 11.40
C ARG A 205 -22.88 11.58 11.36
N TYR A 206 -21.95 10.87 10.72
CA TYR A 206 -20.54 11.20 10.62
C TYR A 206 -20.09 11.05 9.17
N ASN A 207 -19.07 11.78 8.77
CA ASN A 207 -18.45 11.67 7.45
C ASN A 207 -16.91 11.70 7.52
N GLU A 208 -16.33 12.08 8.65
CA GLU A 208 -14.89 12.16 8.84
C GLU A 208 -14.41 11.20 9.94
N ILE A 209 -13.17 10.73 9.81
CA ILE A 209 -12.52 9.80 10.75
C ILE A 209 -11.09 10.24 11.09
N GLY A 210 -10.70 10.01 12.33
CA GLY A 210 -9.31 9.93 12.79
C GLY A 210 -9.08 8.61 13.52
N VAL A 211 -7.90 8.01 13.32
CA VAL A 211 -7.57 6.68 13.89
C VAL A 211 -6.22 6.71 14.58
N GLY A 212 -6.18 6.56 15.89
CA GLY A 212 -4.97 6.42 16.68
C GLY A 212 -4.67 4.97 17.02
N VAL A 213 -3.39 4.61 16.93
CA VAL A 213 -2.87 3.34 17.45
C VAL A 213 -1.62 3.64 18.27
N TYR A 214 -1.50 3.09 19.46
CA TYR A 214 -0.34 3.26 20.33
C TYR A 214 0.15 1.89 20.79
N LEU A 215 1.45 1.65 20.70
CA LEU A 215 2.13 0.48 21.25
C LEU A 215 2.88 0.98 22.49
N ASP A 216 2.55 0.44 23.67
CA ASP A 216 3.29 0.78 24.89
C ASP A 216 4.61 0.00 24.98
N GLU A 217 5.35 0.23 26.07
CA GLU A 217 6.67 -0.36 26.30
C GLU A 217 6.60 -1.88 26.57
N ASP A 218 5.45 -2.36 27.06
CA ASP A 218 5.16 -3.78 27.32
C ASP A 218 4.68 -4.53 26.06
N GLY A 219 4.55 -3.83 24.93
CA GLY A 219 4.12 -4.42 23.66
C GLY A 219 2.61 -4.51 23.49
N PHE A 220 1.82 -3.86 24.36
CA PHE A 220 0.37 -3.81 24.24
C PHE A 220 -0.09 -2.68 23.33
N LEU A 221 -1.08 -2.99 22.49
CA LEU A 221 -1.68 -2.04 21.54
C LEU A 221 -2.96 -1.43 22.09
N TYR A 222 -3.10 -0.13 21.91
CA TYR A 222 -4.28 0.68 22.26
C TYR A 222 -4.78 1.40 21.02
N TYR A 223 -6.09 1.35 20.82
CA TYR A 223 -6.77 1.85 19.63
C TYR A 223 -7.78 2.91 20.06
N ALA A 224 -7.79 4.04 19.36
CA ALA A 224 -8.81 5.06 19.49
C ALA A 224 -9.27 5.48 18.09
N VAL A 225 -10.57 5.43 17.84
CA VAL A 225 -11.18 5.93 16.60
C VAL A 225 -12.14 7.03 16.96
N ILE A 226 -11.99 8.17 16.30
CA ILE A 226 -12.89 9.31 16.41
C ILE A 226 -13.59 9.46 15.08
N VAL A 227 -14.90 9.35 15.08
CA VAL A 227 -15.76 9.68 13.92
C VAL A 227 -16.52 10.95 14.22
N ALA A 228 -16.60 11.85 13.25
CA ALA A 228 -17.27 13.13 13.44
C ALA A 228 -17.90 13.65 12.15
N VAL A 229 -18.72 14.70 12.32
CA VAL A 229 -19.13 15.61 11.26
C VAL A 229 -18.89 17.02 11.76
N ARG A 230 -18.29 17.86 10.91
CA ARG A 230 -18.02 19.25 11.21
C ARG A 230 -19.31 20.05 11.43
N LYS A 231 -19.24 21.13 12.20
CA LYS A 231 -20.32 22.15 12.18
C LYS A 231 -20.30 22.88 10.85
#